data_AF-R7V6I4-F1
#
_entry.id   AF-R7V6I4-F1
#
_cell.length_a   1.000
_cell.length_b   1.000
_cell.length_c   1.000
_cell.angle_alpha   90.00
_cell.angle_beta   90.00
_cell.angle_gamma   90.00
#
_symmetry.space_group_name_H-M   'P 1'
#
loop_
_entity.id
_entity.type
_entity.pdbx_description
1 polymer ?
#
loop_
_entity_poly.entity_id
_entity_poly.type
_entity_poly.pdbx_seq_one_letter_code
_entity_poly.pdbx_strand_id
1 'polypeptide(L)'
;MEDRHKEYLQKNRSFLCSEISLSAVLLAKLSESGVITDEHLQKLQNIERNDTTKAAVFEFLTEVLPKRGPEAFNLFLEALCESQQEHIADHLKQCLNDVCPEDAGTFERLRAELQSHYKRRLASIRPMPWQQDIYLNLTDVFVERQLKLKTNHKG
;
A
#
# COMPACT_ATOMS: atom_id res chain seq x y z
N MET A 1 4.36 14.74 3.68
CA MET A 1 4.07 13.43 3.05
C MET A 1 2.92 12.75 3.81
N GLU A 2 2.00 12.09 3.11
CA GLU A 2 0.89 11.34 3.73
C GLU A 2 1.37 10.08 4.48
N ASP A 3 0.64 9.68 5.53
CA ASP A 3 1.02 8.52 6.34
C ASP A 3 0.99 7.20 5.55
N ARG A 4 0.08 7.10 4.57
CA ARG A 4 0.06 5.99 3.60
C ARG A 4 1.40 5.86 2.88
N HIS A 5 1.95 6.96 2.35
CA HIS A 5 3.25 6.96 1.68
C HIS A 5 4.40 6.54 2.60
N LYS A 6 4.36 6.93 3.88
CA LYS A 6 5.37 6.53 4.87
C LYS A 6 5.30 5.02 5.15
N GLU A 7 4.11 4.48 5.34
CA GLU A 7 3.90 3.03 5.50
C GLU A 7 4.38 2.24 4.28
N TYR A 8 4.15 2.77 3.07
CA TYR A 8 4.63 2.16 1.83
C TYR A 8 6.16 2.11 1.75
N LEU A 9 6.83 3.22 2.07
CA LEU A 9 8.29 3.27 2.12
C LEU A 9 8.84 2.32 3.18
N GLN A 10 8.16 2.18 4.33
CA GLN A 10 8.56 1.27 5.39
C GLN A 10 8.42 -0.20 4.98
N LYS A 11 7.32 -0.59 4.31
CA LYS A 11 7.09 -1.95 3.80
C LYS A 11 8.12 -2.36 2.75
N ASN A 12 8.49 -1.44 1.86
CA ASN A 12 9.44 -1.69 0.77
C ASN A 12 10.89 -1.37 1.12
N ARG A 13 11.19 -1.03 2.37
CA ARG A 13 12.49 -0.50 2.80
C ARG A 13 13.67 -1.39 2.42
N SER A 14 13.56 -2.70 2.60
CA SER A 14 14.64 -3.66 2.29
C SER A 14 14.96 -3.70 0.80
N PHE A 15 13.93 -3.65 -0.04
CA PHE A 15 14.04 -3.57 -1.49
C PHE A 15 14.67 -2.24 -1.92
N LEU A 16 14.13 -1.12 -1.43
CA LEU A 16 14.62 0.21 -1.76
C LEU A 16 16.10 0.41 -1.35
N CYS A 17 16.49 -0.06 -0.16
CA CYS A 17 17.88 -0.02 0.27
C CYS A 17 18.84 -0.88 -0.57
N SER A 18 18.33 -1.85 -1.35
CA SER A 18 19.17 -2.72 -2.18
C SER A 18 19.21 -2.28 -3.64
N GLU A 19 18.12 -1.72 -4.16
CA GLU A 19 18.01 -1.33 -5.57
C GLU A 19 18.34 0.15 -5.81
N ILE A 20 18.07 1.05 -4.85
CA ILE A 20 18.33 2.48 -5.06
C ILE A 20 19.84 2.74 -5.10
N SER A 21 20.24 3.42 -6.17
CA SER A 21 21.57 4.02 -6.29
C SER A 21 21.46 5.53 -6.07
N LEU A 22 22.18 6.06 -5.07
CA LEU A 22 22.30 7.51 -4.82
C LEU A 22 23.23 8.18 -5.84
N SER A 23 22.92 8.02 -7.12
CA SER A 23 23.70 8.61 -8.20
C SER A 23 23.72 10.14 -8.09
N ALA A 24 24.78 10.77 -8.59
CA ALA A 24 24.87 12.23 -8.63
C ALA A 24 23.68 12.87 -9.36
N VAL A 25 23.12 12.16 -10.35
CA VAL A 25 21.91 12.59 -11.08
C VAL A 25 20.69 12.59 -10.16
N LEU A 26 20.46 11.51 -9.40
CA LEU A 26 19.33 11.44 -8.46
C LEU A 26 19.43 12.53 -7.39
N LEU A 27 20.61 12.72 -6.80
CA LEU A 27 20.82 13.74 -5.76
C LEU A 27 20.66 15.16 -6.32
N ALA A 28 21.15 15.43 -7.54
CA ALA A 28 20.96 16.73 -8.18
C ALA A 28 19.48 17.03 -8.41
N LYS A 29 18.69 16.04 -8.87
CA LYS A 29 17.25 16.18 -9.09
C LYS A 29 16.45 16.36 -7.81
N LEU A 30 16.82 15.65 -6.76
CA LEU A 30 16.22 15.84 -5.43
C LEU A 30 16.55 17.21 -4.83
N SER A 31 17.73 17.77 -5.14
CA SER A 31 18.11 19.12 -4.71
C SER A 31 17.36 20.19 -5.53
N GLU A 32 17.28 20.03 -6.85
CA GLU A 32 16.54 20.92 -7.77
C GLU A 32 15.04 21.00 -7.40
N SER A 33 14.44 19.86 -7.05
CA SER A 33 13.03 19.77 -6.61
C SER A 33 12.81 20.20 -5.15
N GLY A 34 13.86 20.58 -4.42
CA GLY A 34 13.76 21.01 -3.01
C GLY A 34 13.41 19.90 -2.01
N VAL A 35 13.51 18.63 -2.43
CA VAL A 35 13.28 17.46 -1.54
C VAL A 35 14.42 17.32 -0.54
N ILE A 36 15.66 17.62 -0.96
CA ILE A 36 16.83 17.63 -0.09
C ILE A 36 17.51 19.00 -0.10
N THR A 37 18.15 19.36 1.01
CA THR A 37 19.02 20.53 1.12
C THR A 37 20.48 20.11 0.99
N ASP A 38 21.38 21.06 0.75
CA ASP A 38 22.81 20.80 0.66
C ASP A 38 23.38 20.14 1.92
N GLU A 39 22.86 20.48 3.10
CA GLU A 39 23.23 19.83 4.36
C GLU A 39 22.88 18.33 4.37
N HIS A 40 21.71 17.97 3.85
CA HIS A 40 21.30 16.56 3.73
C HIS A 40 22.14 15.84 2.68
N LEU A 41 22.48 16.52 1.59
CA LEU A 41 23.33 15.97 0.53
C LEU A 41 24.73 15.65 1.07
N GLN A 42 25.33 16.58 1.83
CA GLN A 42 26.60 16.36 2.52
C GLN A 42 26.53 15.22 3.53
N LYS A 43 25.43 15.13 4.31
CA LYS A 43 25.22 14.03 5.27
C LYS A 43 25.17 12.67 4.57
N LEU A 44 24.42 12.56 3.47
CA LEU A 44 24.30 11.33 2.70
C LEU A 44 25.63 10.91 2.07
N GLN A 45 26.37 11.85 1.48
CA GLN A 45 27.71 11.58 0.95
C GLN A 45 28.70 11.17 2.04
N ASN A 46 28.60 11.73 3.24
CA ASN A 46 29.46 11.36 4.35
C ASN A 46 29.16 9.93 4.84
N ILE A 47 27.88 9.55 4.92
CA ILE A 47 27.47 8.17 5.25
C ILE A 47 27.92 7.20 4.16
N GLU A 48 27.79 7.57 2.89
CA GLU A 48 28.24 6.74 1.77
C GLU A 48 29.77 6.50 1.81
N ARG A 49 30.54 7.50 2.24
CA ARG A 49 32.00 7.39 2.40
C ARG A 49 32.45 6.58 3.62
N ASN A 50 31.72 6.68 4.73
CA ASN A 50 32.10 6.06 5.99
C ASN A 50 31.52 4.66 6.19
N ASP A 51 30.34 4.39 5.62
CA ASP A 51 29.60 3.14 5.80
C ASP A 51 29.34 2.45 4.45
N THR A 52 28.08 2.38 4.03
CA THR A 52 27.63 1.73 2.79
C THR A 52 26.58 2.61 2.11
N THR A 53 26.48 2.49 0.78
CA THR A 53 25.41 3.11 -0.02
C THR A 53 24.02 2.78 0.55
N LYS A 54 23.82 1.54 1.01
CA LYS A 54 22.56 1.10 1.65
C LYS A 54 22.23 1.86 2.93
N ALA A 55 23.23 2.15 3.76
CA ALA A 55 23.05 2.93 4.98
C ALA A 55 22.67 4.39 4.66
N ALA A 56 23.27 4.98 3.63
CA ALA A 56 22.90 6.31 3.16
C ALA A 56 21.46 6.34 2.62
N VAL A 57 21.07 5.35 1.80
CA VAL A 57 19.68 5.21 1.30
C VAL A 57 18.71 5.03 2.46
N PHE A 58 19.06 4.22 3.45
CA PHE A 58 18.24 3.99 4.64
C PHE A 58 18.00 5.30 5.41
N GLU A 59 19.06 6.07 5.66
CA GLU A 59 18.96 7.37 6.33
C GLU A 59 18.06 8.33 5.52
N PHE A 60 18.24 8.39 4.20
CA PHE A 60 17.41 9.21 3.31
C PHE A 60 15.93 8.85 3.42
N LEU A 61 15.59 7.57 3.30
CA LEU A 61 14.20 7.09 3.31
C LEU A 61 13.50 7.27 4.67
N THR A 62 14.26 7.33 5.76
CA THR A 62 13.70 7.31 7.13
C THR A 62 13.69 8.71 7.75
N GLU A 63 14.79 9.45 7.60
CA GLU A 63 15.00 10.70 8.30
C GLU A 63 14.80 11.92 7.40
N VAL A 64 15.12 11.81 6.12
CA VAL A 64 15.09 12.96 5.20
C VAL A 64 13.74 13.05 4.50
N LEU A 65 13.34 12.00 3.77
CA LEU A 65 12.19 11.99 2.89
C LEU A 65 10.83 12.14 3.64
N PRO A 66 10.56 11.42 4.75
CA PRO A 66 9.26 11.50 5.44
C PRO A 66 8.98 12.83 6.14
N LYS A 67 10.03 13.59 6.49
CA LYS A 67 9.92 14.91 7.12
C LYS A 67 9.59 16.02 6.13
N ARG A 68 9.57 15.72 4.82
CA ARG A 68 9.26 16.69 3.78
C ARG A 68 7.76 16.83 3.54
N GLY A 69 7.41 17.90 2.82
CA GLY A 69 6.05 18.31 2.49
C GLY A 69 5.22 17.20 1.83
N PRO A 70 3.91 17.44 1.63
CA PRO A 70 2.99 16.45 1.04
C PRO A 70 3.46 15.91 -0.31
N GLU A 71 4.09 16.76 -1.14
CA GLU A 71 4.53 16.44 -2.50
C GLU A 71 5.85 15.68 -2.61
N ALA A 72 6.60 15.54 -1.51
CA ALA A 72 7.94 14.96 -1.52
C ALA A 72 7.99 13.51 -2.06
N PHE A 73 6.92 12.75 -1.88
CA PHE A 73 6.83 11.40 -2.42
C PHE A 73 6.74 11.39 -3.96
N ASN A 74 5.93 12.29 -4.53
CA ASN A 74 5.75 12.38 -5.97
C ASN A 74 7.03 12.91 -6.64
N LEU A 75 7.65 13.94 -6.06
CA LEU A 75 8.93 14.47 -6.53
C LEU A 75 10.05 13.42 -6.44
N PHE A 76 10.03 12.57 -5.42
CA PHE A 76 10.96 11.44 -5.34
C PHE A 76 10.75 10.42 -6.45
N LEU A 77 9.50 10.07 -6.78
CA LEU A 77 9.20 9.18 -7.92
C LEU A 77 9.63 9.79 -9.25
N GLU A 78 9.43 11.09 -9.44
CA GLU A 78 9.87 11.82 -10.63
C GLU A 78 11.40 11.81 -10.75
N ALA A 79 12.12 12.08 -9.65
CA ALA A 79 13.58 12.01 -9.60
C ALA A 79 14.11 10.60 -9.88
N LEU A 80 13.40 9.54 -9.46
CA LEU A 80 13.75 8.16 -9.82
C LEU A 80 13.60 7.91 -11.32
N CYS A 81 12.53 8.38 -11.95
CA CYS A 81 12.35 8.28 -13.41
C CYS A 81 13.46 9.02 -14.17
N GLU A 82 13.76 10.27 -13.78
CA GLU A 82 14.80 11.08 -14.44
C GLU A 82 16.22 10.54 -14.25
N SER A 83 16.47 9.81 -13.15
CA SER A 83 17.77 9.20 -12.86
C SER A 83 17.97 7.81 -13.45
N GLN A 84 17.12 7.39 -14.42
CA GLN A 84 17.12 6.05 -15.05
C GLN A 84 16.83 4.91 -14.07
N GLN A 85 16.19 5.21 -12.93
CA GLN A 85 15.76 4.24 -11.93
C GLN A 85 14.23 4.05 -11.95
N GLU A 86 13.65 4.14 -13.15
CA GLU A 86 12.20 4.03 -13.39
C GLU A 86 11.62 2.70 -12.89
N HIS A 87 12.38 1.60 -13.00
CA HIS A 87 11.96 0.29 -12.48
C HIS A 87 11.62 0.31 -10.98
N ILE A 88 12.29 1.16 -10.19
CA ILE A 88 12.01 1.35 -8.75
C ILE A 88 10.72 2.15 -8.58
N ALA A 89 10.55 3.22 -9.36
CA ALA A 89 9.34 4.03 -9.34
C ALA A 89 8.11 3.20 -9.77
N ASP A 90 8.25 2.35 -10.77
CA ASP A 90 7.20 1.45 -11.25
C ASP A 90 6.89 0.36 -10.24
N HIS A 91 7.90 -0.23 -9.60
CA HIS A 91 7.68 -1.16 -8.49
C HIS A 91 6.90 -0.47 -7.36
N LEU A 92 7.27 0.76 -7.00
CA LEU A 92 6.56 1.53 -5.97
C LEU A 92 5.12 1.86 -6.38
N LYS A 93 4.87 2.26 -7.62
CA LYS A 93 3.51 2.49 -8.15
C LYS A 93 2.70 1.21 -8.20
N GLN A 94 3.29 0.09 -8.62
CA GLN A 94 2.64 -1.22 -8.63
C GLN A 94 2.29 -1.64 -7.21
N CYS A 95 3.19 -1.55 -6.25
CA CYS A 95 2.87 -1.84 -4.84
C CYS A 95 1.79 -0.91 -4.27
N LEU A 96 1.73 0.34 -4.74
CA LEU A 96 0.67 1.27 -4.33
C LEU A 96 -0.71 0.90 -4.91
N ASN A 97 -0.73 0.21 -6.05
CA ASN A 97 -1.95 -0.33 -6.68
C ASN A 97 -2.30 -1.74 -6.16
N ASP A 98 -1.31 -2.56 -5.83
CA ASP A 98 -1.44 -3.97 -5.44
C ASP A 98 -1.70 -4.11 -3.93
N VAL A 99 -1.22 -3.16 -3.14
CA VAL A 99 -1.94 -2.74 -1.92
C VAL A 99 -3.14 -1.94 -2.41
N CYS A 100 -4.10 -2.65 -2.98
CA CYS A 100 -5.47 -2.23 -2.81
C CYS A 100 -5.58 -1.85 -1.32
N PRO A 101 -6.09 -0.65 -0.97
CA PRO A 101 -6.71 -0.57 0.32
C PRO A 101 -7.64 -1.78 0.34
N GLU A 102 -7.65 -2.53 1.44
CA GLU A 102 -8.85 -3.27 1.80
C GLU A 102 -9.98 -2.27 1.57
N ASP A 103 -10.58 -2.32 0.38
CA ASP A 103 -11.56 -1.35 -0.01
C ASP A 103 -12.64 -1.65 0.99
N ALA A 104 -12.90 -0.72 1.90
CA ALA A 104 -13.97 -0.88 2.87
C ALA A 104 -15.21 -1.41 2.11
N GLY A 105 -15.41 -0.88 0.90
CA GLY A 105 -16.41 -1.29 -0.07
C GLY A 105 -16.37 -2.75 -0.51
N THR A 106 -15.24 -3.45 -0.54
CA THR A 106 -15.16 -4.86 -0.93
C THR A 106 -15.83 -5.76 0.10
N PHE A 107 -15.55 -5.55 1.38
CA PHE A 107 -16.22 -6.31 2.45
C PHE A 107 -17.70 -5.96 2.53
N GLU A 108 -18.04 -4.68 2.39
CA GLU A 108 -19.43 -4.23 2.39
C GLU A 108 -20.22 -4.78 1.18
N ARG A 109 -19.61 -4.78 0.00
CA ARG A 109 -20.19 -5.36 -1.23
C ARG A 109 -20.37 -6.87 -1.09
N LEU A 110 -19.33 -7.58 -0.63
CA LEU A 110 -19.40 -9.03 -0.43
C LEU A 110 -20.47 -9.38 0.61
N ARG A 111 -20.57 -8.60 1.70
CA ARG A 111 -21.62 -8.76 2.71
C ARG A 111 -23.01 -8.56 2.10
N ALA A 112 -23.21 -7.51 1.31
CA ALA A 112 -24.49 -7.23 0.64
C ALA A 112 -24.87 -8.34 -0.36
N GLU A 113 -23.90 -8.85 -1.13
CA GLU A 113 -24.11 -9.96 -2.07
C GLU A 113 -24.50 -11.25 -1.35
N LEU A 114 -23.78 -11.62 -0.28
CA LEU A 114 -24.10 -12.79 0.55
C LEU A 114 -25.48 -12.68 1.20
N GLN A 115 -25.80 -11.52 1.78
CA GLN A 115 -27.11 -11.28 2.39
C GLN A 115 -28.23 -11.44 1.35
N SER A 116 -28.05 -10.89 0.15
CA SER A 116 -29.00 -11.01 -0.95
C SER A 116 -29.13 -12.45 -1.46
N HIS A 117 -28.04 -13.21 -1.50
CA HIS A 117 -28.06 -14.64 -1.85
C HIS A 117 -28.86 -15.45 -0.83
N TYR A 118 -28.57 -15.33 0.46
CA TYR A 118 -29.25 -16.08 1.50
C TYR A 118 -30.72 -15.67 1.65
N LYS A 119 -31.05 -14.38 1.52
CA LYS A 119 -32.44 -13.90 1.53
C LYS A 119 -33.27 -14.60 0.44
N ARG A 120 -32.74 -14.66 -0.79
CA ARG A 120 -33.40 -15.36 -1.91
C ARG A 120 -33.52 -16.86 -1.66
N ARG A 121 -32.45 -17.49 -1.17
CA ARG A 121 -32.42 -18.93 -0.91
C ARG A 121 -33.38 -19.36 0.20
N LEU A 122 -33.42 -18.65 1.32
CA LEU A 122 -34.35 -18.96 2.41
C LEU A 122 -35.80 -18.71 1.99
N ALA A 123 -36.07 -17.62 1.26
CA ALA A 123 -37.39 -17.33 0.72
C ALA A 123 -37.88 -18.37 -0.30
N SER A 124 -37.01 -19.19 -0.90
CA SER A 124 -37.41 -20.32 -1.76
C SER A 124 -37.75 -21.60 -0.97
N ILE A 125 -37.31 -21.72 0.28
CA ILE A 125 -37.54 -22.91 1.09
C ILE A 125 -38.92 -22.79 1.76
N ARG A 126 -39.77 -23.81 1.54
CA ARG A 126 -41.06 -23.98 2.23
C ARG A 126 -40.95 -25.20 3.14
N PRO A 127 -40.72 -25.02 4.45
CA PRO A 127 -40.60 -26.13 5.39
C PRO A 127 -41.86 -26.99 5.44
N MET A 128 -43.03 -26.36 5.28
CA MET A 128 -44.34 -27.02 5.30
C MET A 128 -45.05 -26.78 3.96
N PRO A 129 -44.98 -27.71 2.99
CA PRO A 129 -45.57 -27.53 1.65
C PRO A 129 -47.09 -27.26 1.66
N TRP A 130 -47.79 -27.74 2.69
CA TRP A 130 -49.24 -27.57 2.87
C TRP A 130 -49.63 -26.22 3.50
N GLN A 131 -48.68 -25.41 3.95
CA GLN A 131 -48.94 -24.10 4.55
C GLN A 131 -48.02 -23.06 3.92
N GLN A 132 -48.52 -22.42 2.85
CA GLN A 132 -47.70 -21.56 1.97
C GLN A 132 -47.29 -20.23 2.62
N ASP A 133 -48.00 -19.81 3.67
CA ASP A 133 -47.74 -18.57 4.40
C ASP A 133 -46.46 -18.65 5.26
N ILE A 134 -45.94 -19.85 5.52
CA ILE A 134 -44.72 -20.06 6.30
C ILE A 134 -43.53 -20.23 5.35
N TYR A 135 -42.58 -19.30 5.43
CA TYR A 135 -41.30 -19.36 4.72
C TYR A 135 -40.15 -18.94 5.64
N LEU A 136 -38.95 -19.41 5.33
CA LEU A 136 -37.76 -19.02 6.07
C LEU A 136 -37.28 -17.64 5.62
N ASN A 137 -36.93 -16.79 6.57
CA ASN A 137 -36.34 -15.49 6.31
C ASN A 137 -35.09 -15.27 7.20
N LEU A 138 -34.29 -14.27 6.86
CA LEU A 138 -33.07 -13.94 7.62
C LEU A 138 -33.35 -13.28 8.98
N THR A 139 -34.57 -12.81 9.22
CA THR A 139 -34.97 -12.25 10.53
C THR A 139 -35.27 -13.34 11.56
N ASP A 140 -35.74 -14.50 11.09
CA ASP A 140 -36.14 -15.63 11.93
C ASP A 140 -35.00 -16.64 12.09
N VAL A 141 -34.13 -16.77 11.07
CA VAL A 141 -32.98 -17.68 11.08
C VAL A 141 -31.75 -16.99 10.50
N PHE A 142 -30.81 -16.62 11.36
CA PHE A 142 -29.50 -16.09 10.96
C PHE A 142 -28.35 -16.72 11.73
N VAL A 143 -27.16 -16.64 11.15
CA VAL A 143 -25.89 -17.02 11.78
C VAL A 143 -24.93 -15.87 11.58
N GLU A 144 -24.30 -15.43 12.66
CA GLU A 144 -23.23 -14.44 12.60
C GLU A 144 -21.93 -15.11 12.13
N ARG A 145 -21.32 -14.56 11.08
CA ARG A 145 -20.05 -15.04 10.54
C ARG A 145 -19.12 -13.86 10.32
N GLN A 146 -17.89 -13.99 10.80
CA GLN A 146 -16.84 -13.01 10.54
C GLN A 146 -16.10 -13.36 9.25
N LEU A 147 -16.01 -12.41 8.34
CA LEU A 147 -15.18 -12.52 7.15
C LEU A 147 -13.72 -12.35 7.57
N LYS A 148 -12.85 -13.26 7.15
CA LYS A 148 -11.41 -13.19 7.41
C LYS A 148 -10.67 -13.20 6.08
N LEU A 149 -9.74 -12.28 5.92
CA LEU A 149 -8.78 -12.33 4.82
C LEU A 149 -7.88 -13.55 5.01
N LYS A 150 -7.79 -14.36 3.96
CA LYS A 150 -6.86 -15.48 3.93
C LYS A 150 -5.64 -15.04 3.12
N THR A 151 -4.51 -14.84 3.80
CA THR A 151 -3.23 -14.70 3.12
C THR A 151 -2.81 -16.08 2.63
N ASN A 152 -2.93 -16.33 1.33
CA ASN A 152 -2.38 -17.54 0.74
C ASN A 152 -0.86 -17.35 0.64
N HIS A 153 -0.12 -17.75 1.68
CA HIS A 153 1.32 -17.95 1.55
C HIS A 153 1.54 -19.13 0.61
N LYS A 154 1.92 -18.85 -0.65
CA LYS A 154 2.54 -19.86 -1.51
C LYS A 154 3.95 -20.07 -0.97
N GLY A 155 4.15 -21.19 -0.29
CA GLY A 155 5.48 -21.72 0.03
C GLY A 155 6.10 -22.41 -1.18
#